data_AF-H5ZVS9-F1
#
_entry.id   AF-H5ZVS9-F1
#
_cell.length_a   1.000
_cell.length_b   1.000
_cell.length_c   1.000
_cell.angle_alpha   90.00
_cell.angle_beta   90.00
_cell.angle_gamma   90.00
#
_symmetry.space_group_name_H-M   'P 1'
#
loop_
_entity.id
_entity.type
_entity.pdbx_description
1 polymer ?
#
loop_
_entity_poly.entity_id
_entity_poly.type
_entity_poly.pdbx_seq_one_letter_code
_entity_poly.pdbx_strand_id
1 'polypeptide(L)' 'NIQYKKCLKMENCTIMRINRNRCQQCRFKKCLAVGMSRDAVRFGR' A
#
# COMPACT_ATOMS: atom_id res chain seq x y z
N ASN A 1 -14.49 -3.69 0.27
CA ASN A 1 -13.34 -4.53 -0.13
C ASN A 1 -12.47 -3.73 -1.09
N ILE A 2 -11.38 -3.11 -0.63
CA ILE A 2 -10.55 -2.24 -1.51
C ILE A 2 -9.66 -3.12 -2.39
N GLN A 3 -9.80 -3.00 -3.70
CA GLN A 3 -8.97 -3.69 -4.68
C GLN A 3 -8.09 -2.68 -5.41
N TYR A 4 -6.77 -2.86 -5.32
CA TYR A 4 -5.81 -2.01 -6.02
C TYR A 4 -5.46 -2.57 -7.39
N LYS A 5 -5.09 -1.69 -8.32
CA LYS A 5 -4.52 -2.11 -9.61
C LYS A 5 -3.30 -3.00 -9.38
N LYS A 6 -3.23 -4.11 -10.13
CA LYS A 6 -2.09 -5.03 -10.09
C LYS A 6 -0.79 -4.28 -10.41
N CYS A 7 0.26 -4.63 -9.70
CA CYS A 7 1.60 -4.13 -9.92
C CYS A 7 2.11 -4.58 -11.29
N LEU A 8 2.70 -3.66 -12.04
CA LEU A 8 3.34 -3.96 -13.34
C LEU A 8 4.75 -4.56 -13.18
N LYS A 9 5.33 -4.52 -11.97
CA LYS A 9 6.70 -4.97 -11.65
C LYS A 9 6.71 -6.14 -10.68
N MET A 10 5.81 -7.11 -10.87
CA MET A 10 5.76 -8.35 -10.08
C MET A 10 5.76 -8.11 -8.55
N GLU A 11 5.01 -7.12 -8.09
CA GLU A 11 4.86 -6.76 -6.67
C GLU A 11 6.15 -6.36 -5.91
N ASN A 12 7.22 -6.00 -6.64
CA ASN A 12 8.53 -5.69 -6.05
C ASN A 12 8.92 -4.21 -6.20
N CYS A 13 7.94 -3.30 -6.26
CA CYS A 13 8.24 -1.87 -6.35
C CYS A 13 8.89 -1.35 -5.06
N THR A 14 10.09 -0.78 -5.16
CA THR A 14 10.72 -0.03 -4.06
C THR A 14 9.93 1.25 -3.74
N ILE A 15 9.37 1.34 -2.52
CA ILE A 15 8.54 2.47 -2.07
C ILE A 15 9.37 3.49 -1.29
N MET A 16 9.64 4.63 -1.93
CA MET A 16 10.31 5.82 -1.42
C MET A 16 9.39 7.05 -1.48
N ARG A 17 9.75 8.16 -0.80
CA ARG A 17 8.93 9.39 -0.78
C ARG A 17 8.57 9.89 -2.18
N ILE A 18 9.51 9.84 -3.12
CA ILE A 18 9.35 10.32 -4.50
C ILE A 18 8.44 9.46 -5.39
N ASN A 19 8.28 8.17 -5.07
CA ASN A 19 7.61 7.21 -5.96
C ASN A 19 6.47 6.42 -5.29
N ARG A 20 6.17 6.71 -4.02
CA ARG A 20 5.17 5.96 -3.21
C ARG A 20 3.78 5.88 -3.84
N ASN A 21 3.42 6.82 -4.70
CA ASN A 21 2.11 6.85 -5.36
C ASN A 21 2.07 6.08 -6.69
N ARG A 22 3.23 5.62 -7.22
CA ARG A 22 3.30 4.92 -8.52
C ARG A 22 2.66 3.54 -8.50
N CYS A 23 2.62 2.87 -7.35
CA CYS A 23 2.03 1.54 -7.22
C CYS A 23 1.28 1.41 -5.89
N GLN A 24 -0.05 1.47 -5.96
CA GLN A 24 -0.90 1.35 -4.79
C GLN A 24 -0.80 -0.03 -4.14
N GLN A 25 -0.74 -1.11 -4.92
CA GLN A 25 -0.59 -2.48 -4.39
C GLN A 25 0.68 -2.64 -3.56
N CYS A 26 1.84 -2.24 -4.10
CA CYS A 26 3.11 -2.36 -3.36
C CYS A 26 3.19 -1.41 -2.16
N ARG A 27 2.61 -0.20 -2.27
CA ARG A 27 2.50 0.72 -1.14
C ARG A 27 1.71 0.09 -0.01
N PHE A 28 0.54 -0.48 -0.32
CA PHE A 28 -0.30 -1.14 0.66
C PHE A 28 0.38 -2.37 1.26
N LYS A 29 0.98 -3.23 0.42
CA LYS A 29 1.79 -4.38 0.87
C LYS A 29 2.88 -3.96 1.86
N LYS A 30 3.60 -2.86 1.59
CA LYS A 30 4.59 -2.30 2.52
C LYS A 30 3.95 -1.82 3.83
N CYS A 31 2.82 -1.12 3.79
CA CYS A 31 2.09 -0.72 5.01
C CYS A 31 1.79 -1.92 5.91
N LEU A 32 1.28 -3.02 5.32
CA LEU A 32 1.03 -4.26 6.07
C LEU A 32 2.33 -4.87 6.59
N ALA A 33 3.38 -4.91 5.79
CA ALA A 33 4.68 -5.48 6.17
C ALA A 33 5.35 -4.73 7.34
N VAL A 34 5.10 -3.43 7.51
CA VAL A 34 5.57 -2.65 8.67
C VAL A 34 4.60 -2.67 9.86
N GLY A 35 3.55 -3.51 9.81
CA GLY A 35 2.63 -3.73 10.92
C GLY A 35 1.42 -2.79 10.98
N MET A 36 1.09 -2.06 9.91
CA MET A 36 -0.16 -1.29 9.89
C MET A 36 -1.37 -2.22 9.82
N SER A 37 -2.28 -2.10 10.78
CA SER A 37 -3.53 -2.86 10.80
C SER A 37 -4.60 -2.21 9.93
N ARG A 38 -5.38 -3.05 9.22
CA ARG A 38 -6.56 -2.61 8.46
C ARG A 38 -7.71 -2.22 9.39
N ASP A 39 -7.77 -2.84 10.57
CA ASP A 39 -8.87 -2.66 11.53
C ASP A 39 -8.64 -1.44 12.43
N ALA A 40 -7.41 -0.90 12.46
CA ALA A 40 -7.07 0.32 13.19
C ALA A 40 -7.59 1.60 12.50
N VAL A 41 -8.31 1.49 11.38
CA VAL A 41 -8.91 2.63 10.69
C VAL A 41 -10.09 3.15 11.51
N ARG A 42 -9.96 4.38 12.03
CA ARG A 42 -11.05 5.09 12.70
C ARG A 42 -11.87 5.88 11.68
N PHE A 43 -13.17 5.65 11.66
CA PHE A 43 -14.13 6.46 10.91
C PHE A 43 -14.58 7.64 11.80
N GLY A 44 -14.52 8.88 11.29
CA GLY A 44 -15.00 10.08 12.00
C GLY A 44 -13.91 11.04 12.47
N ARG A 45 -13.42 11.86 11.55
CA ARG A 45 -12.75 13.13 11.81
C ARG A 45 -13.45 14.20 10.99
#